data_AF-A0A2N0D794-F1
#
_entry.id   AF-A0A2N0D794-F1
#
_cell.length_a   1.000
_cell.length_b   1.000
_cell.length_c   1.000
_cell.angle_alpha   90.00
_cell.angle_beta   90.00
_cell.angle_gamma   90.00
#
_symmetry.space_group_name_H-M   'P 1'
#
loop_
_entity.id
_entity.type
_entity.pdbx_description
1 polymer ?
#
loop_
_entity_poly.entity_id
_entity_poly.type
_entity_poly.pdbx_seq_one_letter_code
_entity_poly.pdbx_strand_id
1 'polypeptide(L)' 'MTIFVSAVTPVYAHGGGTDSNGCHNDRKNGGYHCH' A
#
# COMPACT_ATOMS: atom_id res chain seq x y z
N MET A 1 30.69 14.72 20.32
CA MET A 1 30.00 14.06 19.19
C MET A 1 28.88 13.21 19.77
N THR A 2 27.68 13.76 19.87
CA THR A 2 26.52 13.02 20.34
C THR A 2 25.92 12.29 19.14
N ILE A 3 26.05 10.96 19.11
CA ILE A 3 25.54 10.13 18.01
C ILE A 3 24.05 9.95 18.22
N PHE A 4 23.24 10.41 17.26
CA PHE A 4 21.80 10.20 17.23
C PHE A 4 21.53 8.79 16.67
N VAL A 5 20.96 7.91 17.48
CA VAL A 5 20.53 6.57 17.05
C VAL A 5 19.06 6.65 16.63
N SER A 6 18.80 6.52 15.34
CA SER A 6 17.44 6.41 14.80
C SER A 6 16.89 5.00 15.02
N ALA A 7 15.79 4.88 15.75
CA ALA A 7 15.10 3.62 15.95
C ALA A 7 14.39 3.18 14.65
N VAL A 8 14.59 1.92 14.24
CA VAL A 8 13.91 1.33 13.09
C VAL A 8 12.53 0.82 13.50
N THR A 9 11.47 1.35 12.90
CA THR A 9 10.10 0.87 13.13
C THR A 9 9.69 -0.09 12.02
N PRO A 10 9.06 -1.23 12.34
CA PRO A 10 8.57 -2.16 11.33
C PRO A 10 7.42 -1.51 10.55
N VAL A 11 7.49 -1.57 9.21
CA VAL A 11 6.40 -1.15 8.33
C VAL A 11 5.57 -2.36 7.94
N TYR A 12 4.26 -2.29 8.20
CA TYR A 12 3.32 -3.33 7.80
C TYR A 12 2.80 -3.03 6.40
N ALA A 13 2.76 -4.04 5.54
CA ALA A 13 2.10 -3.91 4.25
C ALA A 13 0.60 -3.72 4.48
N HIS A 14 0.04 -2.65 3.91
CA HIS A 14 -1.40 -2.39 3.91
C HIS A 14 -2.03 -2.90 2.61
N GLY A 15 -3.32 -3.28 2.67
CA GLY A 15 -4.07 -3.72 1.49
C GLY A 15 -4.22 -2.62 0.42
N GLY A 16 -4.34 -3.01 -0.85
CA GLY A 16 -4.25 -2.14 -2.02
C GLY A 16 -5.55 -1.46 -2.47
N GLY A 17 -6.48 -1.16 -1.56
CA GLY A 17 -7.75 -0.51 -1.93
C GLY A 17 -8.55 -1.28 -2.97
N THR A 18 -8.50 -2.61 -2.90
CA THR A 18 -9.30 -3.54 -3.68
C THR A 18 -10.67 -3.73 -3.02
N ASP A 19 -11.68 -4.06 -3.83
CA ASP A 19 -13.01 -4.40 -3.34
C ASP A 19 -13.04 -5.78 -2.68
N SER A 20 -14.23 -6.20 -2.22
CA SER A 20 -14.42 -7.49 -1.56
C SER A 20 -14.05 -8.71 -2.44
N ASN A 21 -13.91 -8.52 -3.76
CA ASN A 21 -13.50 -9.56 -4.69
C ASN A 21 -11.99 -9.55 -4.97
N GLY A 22 -11.24 -8.61 -4.39
CA GLY A 22 -9.80 -8.44 -4.66
C GLY A 22 -9.52 -7.62 -5.92
N CYS A 23 -10.51 -6.89 -6.44
CA CYS A 23 -10.39 -6.16 -7.70
C CYS A 23 -10.49 -4.64 -7.51
N HIS A 24 -10.08 -3.87 -8.52
CA HIS A 24 -10.00 -2.41 -8.49
C HIS A 24 -10.56 -1.81 -9.77
N ASN A 25 -11.36 -0.74 -9.63
CA ASN A 25 -11.82 0.06 -10.76
C ASN A 25 -10.79 1.13 -11.10
N ASP A 26 -10.09 0.95 -12.23
CA ASP A 26 -9.15 1.95 -12.73
C ASP A 26 -9.94 3.13 -13.34
N ARG A 27 -10.11 4.18 -12.54
CA ARG A 27 -10.80 5.40 -12.98
C ARG A 27 -10.01 6.22 -13.99
N LYS A 28 -8.70 6.01 -14.08
CA LYS A 28 -7.80 6.82 -14.90
C LYS A 28 -7.72 6.28 -16.31
N ASN A 29 -7.55 4.97 -16.43
CA ASN A 29 -7.43 4.30 -17.73
C ASN A 29 -8.73 3.63 -18.18
N GLY A 30 -9.72 3.51 -17.28
CA GLY A 30 -10.93 2.74 -17.50
C GLY A 30 -10.65 1.24 -17.37
N GLY A 31 -11.48 0.55 -16.60
CA GLY A 31 -11.39 -0.90 -16.47
C GLY A 31 -11.60 -1.40 -15.04
N TYR A 32 -11.67 -2.73 -14.92
CA TYR A 32 -11.80 -3.44 -13.66
C TYR A 32 -10.75 -4.54 -13.60
N HIS A 33 -9.80 -4.38 -12.68
CA HIS A 33 -8.59 -5.18 -12.61
C HIS A 33 -8.62 -5.97 -11.32
N CYS A 34 -8.63 -7.29 -11.42
CA CYS A 34 -8.47 -8.16 -10.25
C CYS A 34 -6.98 -8.36 -9.98
N HIS A 35 -6.60 -8.26 -8.71
CA HIS A 35 -5.23 -8.48 -8.24
C HIS A 35 -4.98 -9.97 -7.97
#